data_AF-X8CNH7-F1
#
_entry.id   AF-X8CNH7-F1
#
_cell.length_a   1.000
_cell.length_b   1.000
_cell.length_c   1.000
_cell.angle_alpha   90.00
_cell.angle_beta   90.00
_cell.angle_gamma   90.00
#
_symmetry.space_group_name_H-M   'P 1'
#
loop_
_entity.id
_entity.type
_entity.pdbx_description
1 polymer ?
#
loop_
_entity_poly.entity_id
_entity_poly.type
_entity_poly.pdbx_seq_one_letter_code
_entity_poly.pdbx_strand_id
1 'polypeptide(L)'
;MAEYTLPDLDWDYGALEPHISGQINELHHSKHHATYVKGANDALAKLEEARAKDDHSAIVGHEKALAFNLAGHVNHCLWWKNLSPNGGDKPTGELAAAIDDAFGSFDKFRAQFTAAATTVQGSGWAALGWDSLGGKLLVFQVYDHQSNFPLGIVPCWCSTCGSTPSTCSTRMSRLTSPKHSGTWSTGRTSRSGMRPRPRKPRV
;
A
#
# COMPACT_ATOMS: atom_id res chain seq x y z
N MET A 1 9.09 11.27 -19.81
CA MET A 1 8.28 10.88 -18.64
C MET A 1 9.11 11.12 -17.39
N ALA A 2 8.52 11.44 -16.25
CA ALA A 2 9.29 11.51 -15.00
C ALA A 2 9.74 10.10 -14.61
N GLU A 3 11.02 9.94 -14.24
CA GLU A 3 11.55 8.66 -13.76
C GLU A 3 11.07 8.37 -12.34
N TYR A 4 10.93 7.09 -11.99
CA TYR A 4 10.80 6.69 -10.60
C TYR A 4 12.09 6.97 -9.85
N THR A 5 11.99 7.49 -8.63
CA THR A 5 13.12 7.85 -7.78
C THR A 5 13.03 7.12 -6.44
N LEU A 6 14.19 6.77 -5.88
CA LEU A 6 14.26 6.25 -4.52
C LEU A 6 13.91 7.39 -3.54
N PRO A 7 12.84 7.27 -2.74
CA PRO A 7 12.48 8.31 -1.78
C PRO A 7 13.45 8.31 -0.59
N ASP A 8 13.78 9.48 -0.06
CA ASP A 8 14.51 9.57 1.21
C ASP A 8 13.64 9.09 2.39
N LEU A 9 14.29 8.56 3.42
CA LEU A 9 13.62 8.18 4.66
C LEU A 9 13.38 9.42 5.54
N ASP A 10 12.24 9.44 6.24
CA ASP A 10 11.89 10.52 7.17
C ASP A 10 12.64 10.40 8.52
N TRP A 11 13.48 9.38 8.68
CA TRP A 11 14.15 9.02 9.92
C TRP A 11 15.49 8.32 9.62
N ASP A 12 16.43 8.39 10.57
CA ASP A 12 17.73 7.73 10.47
C ASP A 12 17.60 6.20 10.46
N TYR A 13 18.50 5.48 9.78
CA TYR A 13 18.41 4.02 9.66
C TYR A 13 18.27 3.31 11.01
N GLY A 14 18.93 3.78 12.06
CA GLY A 14 18.85 3.19 13.41
C GLY A 14 17.62 3.59 14.23
N ALA A 15 16.75 4.48 13.73
CA ALA A 15 15.66 5.06 14.52
C ALA A 15 14.60 4.03 14.98
N LEU A 16 14.53 2.86 14.35
CA LEU A 16 13.54 1.82 14.64
C LEU A 16 14.08 0.71 15.56
N GLU A 17 15.31 0.85 16.06
CA GLU A 17 15.86 -0.08 17.04
C GLU A 17 15.11 -0.01 18.38
N PRO A 18 14.96 -1.13 19.10
CA PRO A 18 15.51 -2.46 18.84
C PRO A 18 14.63 -3.34 17.93
N HIS A 19 13.54 -2.80 17.37
CA HIS A 19 12.53 -3.58 16.66
C HIS A 19 12.93 -3.92 15.22
N ILE A 20 13.65 -3.01 14.56
CA ILE A 20 14.27 -3.22 13.25
C ILE A 20 15.68 -2.64 13.31
N SER A 21 16.68 -3.48 13.06
CA SER A 21 18.09 -3.07 13.06
C SER A 21 18.36 -2.02 11.98
N GLY A 22 19.20 -1.03 12.32
CA GLY A 22 19.63 -0.02 11.34
C GLY A 22 20.37 -0.61 10.15
N GLN A 23 21.14 -1.67 10.35
CA GLN A 23 21.82 -2.39 9.27
C GLN A 23 20.80 -2.98 8.27
N ILE A 24 19.68 -3.51 8.75
CA ILE A 24 18.60 -4.02 7.89
C ILE A 24 18.00 -2.86 7.11
N ASN A 25 17.69 -1.74 7.76
CA ASN A 25 17.10 -0.58 7.08
C ASN A 25 18.03 -0.03 6.00
N GLU A 26 19.33 0.09 6.27
CA GLU A 26 20.32 0.58 5.30
C GLU A 26 20.38 -0.32 4.07
N LEU A 27 20.50 -1.63 4.24
CA LEU A 27 20.55 -2.58 3.11
C LEU A 27 19.21 -2.62 2.37
N HIS A 28 18.10 -2.65 3.09
CA HIS A 28 16.77 -2.75 2.53
C HIS A 28 16.39 -1.50 1.72
N HIS A 29 16.79 -0.32 2.18
CA HIS A 29 16.58 0.94 1.48
C HIS A 29 17.59 1.14 0.33
N SER A 30 18.88 1.19 0.65
CA SER A 30 19.91 1.60 -0.32
C SER A 30 20.22 0.54 -1.39
N LYS A 31 19.88 -0.74 -1.16
CA LYS A 31 20.12 -1.83 -2.11
C LYS A 31 18.85 -2.40 -2.69
N HIS A 32 17.97 -2.95 -1.85
CA HIS A 32 16.77 -3.64 -2.34
C HIS A 32 15.78 -2.66 -2.99
N HIS A 33 15.38 -1.60 -2.28
CA HIS A 33 14.47 -0.60 -2.85
C HIS A 33 15.07 0.10 -4.08
N ALA A 34 16.36 0.47 -4.01
CA ALA A 34 17.07 1.07 -5.15
C ALA A 34 17.06 0.18 -6.41
N THR A 35 17.16 -1.14 -6.24
CA THR A 35 17.11 -2.11 -7.35
C THR A 35 15.74 -2.12 -8.02
N TYR A 36 14.65 -2.10 -7.24
CA TYR A 36 13.29 -2.04 -7.80
C TYR A 36 13.04 -0.74 -8.57
N VAL A 37 13.52 0.41 -8.06
CA VAL A 37 13.43 1.70 -8.76
C VAL A 37 14.11 1.61 -10.12
N LYS A 38 15.37 1.14 -10.15
CA LYS A 38 16.11 0.97 -11.40
C LYS A 38 15.40 0.01 -12.35
N GLY A 39 14.96 -1.16 -11.86
CA GLY A 39 14.30 -2.17 -12.68
C GLY A 39 12.96 -1.69 -13.26
N ALA A 40 12.21 -0.85 -12.54
CA ALA A 40 10.97 -0.26 -13.04
C ALA A 40 11.25 0.72 -14.20
N ASN A 41 12.25 1.59 -14.05
CA ASN A 41 12.66 2.52 -15.11
C ASN A 41 13.21 1.77 -16.35
N ASP A 42 14.05 0.75 -16.15
CA ASP A 42 14.57 -0.09 -17.24
C ASP A 42 13.43 -0.79 -18.00
N ALA A 43 12.42 -1.33 -17.29
CA ALA A 43 11.29 -1.99 -17.90
C ALA A 43 10.41 -1.03 -18.72
N LEU A 44 10.19 0.19 -18.23
CA LEU A 44 9.49 1.24 -18.98
C LEU A 44 10.24 1.62 -20.26
N ALA A 45 11.57 1.79 -20.18
CA ALA A 45 12.39 2.10 -21.35
C ALA A 45 12.32 0.97 -22.40
N LYS A 46 12.30 -0.30 -21.97
CA LYS A 46 12.13 -1.44 -22.87
C LYS A 46 10.75 -1.50 -23.51
N LEU A 47 9.70 -1.17 -22.78
CA LEU A 47 8.35 -1.08 -23.35
C LEU A 47 8.22 0.09 -24.34
N GLU A 48 8.90 1.22 -24.09
CA GLU A 48 8.97 2.34 -25.03
C GLU A 48 9.73 1.96 -26.31
N GLU A 49 10.88 1.31 -26.17
CA GLU A 49 11.65 0.77 -27.30
C GLU A 49 10.83 -0.23 -28.14
N ALA A 50 10.12 -1.14 -27.48
CA ALA A 50 9.24 -2.13 -28.12
C ALA A 50 8.13 -1.45 -28.94
N ARG A 51 7.44 -0.45 -28.38
CA ARG A 51 6.41 0.33 -29.10
C ARG A 51 7.00 1.13 -30.27
N ALA A 52 8.18 1.72 -30.10
CA ALA A 52 8.83 2.49 -31.16
C ALA A 52 9.24 1.62 -32.36
N LYS A 53 9.52 0.33 -32.12
CA LYS A 53 9.91 -0.65 -33.14
C LYS A 53 8.76 -1.52 -33.65
N ASP A 54 7.58 -1.44 -33.04
CA ASP A 54 6.45 -2.36 -33.26
C ASP A 54 6.85 -3.84 -33.06
N ASP A 55 7.77 -4.11 -32.12
CA ASP A 55 8.26 -5.45 -31.79
C ASP A 55 7.86 -5.81 -30.35
N HIS A 56 6.87 -6.69 -30.24
CA HIS A 56 6.31 -7.17 -28.98
C HIS A 56 6.72 -8.62 -28.66
N SER A 57 7.74 -9.17 -29.32
CA SER A 57 8.19 -10.55 -29.10
C SER A 57 8.58 -10.84 -27.65
N ALA A 58 9.10 -9.84 -26.93
CA ALA A 58 9.49 -9.95 -25.51
C ALA A 58 8.45 -9.42 -24.52
N ILE A 59 7.20 -9.17 -24.95
CA ILE A 59 6.16 -8.49 -24.13
C ILE A 59 5.91 -9.19 -22.79
N VAL A 60 5.88 -10.52 -22.76
CA VAL A 60 5.67 -11.30 -21.53
C VAL A 60 6.78 -11.02 -20.50
N GLY A 61 8.02 -10.89 -20.96
CA GLY A 61 9.16 -10.56 -20.10
C GLY A 61 9.12 -9.12 -19.61
N HIS A 62 8.80 -8.17 -20.49
CA HIS A 62 8.74 -6.75 -20.16
C HIS A 62 7.62 -6.43 -19.18
N GLU A 63 6.41 -6.95 -19.39
CA GLU A 63 5.28 -6.73 -18.48
C GLU A 63 5.50 -7.39 -17.12
N LYS A 64 6.09 -8.59 -17.09
CA LYS A 64 6.47 -9.24 -15.82
C LYS A 64 7.51 -8.42 -15.06
N ALA A 65 8.53 -7.92 -15.76
CA ALA A 65 9.58 -7.10 -15.16
C ALA A 65 9.02 -5.77 -14.64
N LEU A 66 8.13 -5.13 -15.39
CA LEU A 66 7.45 -3.91 -14.95
C LEU A 66 6.61 -4.19 -13.70
N ALA A 67 5.74 -5.20 -13.73
CA ALA A 67 4.86 -5.53 -12.61
C ALA A 67 5.66 -5.85 -11.33
N PHE A 68 6.70 -6.67 -11.44
CA PHE A 68 7.54 -7.06 -10.30
C PHE A 68 8.27 -5.86 -9.68
N ASN A 69 8.95 -5.06 -10.51
CA ASN A 69 9.76 -3.95 -10.01
C ASN A 69 8.91 -2.77 -9.56
N LEU A 70 7.84 -2.44 -10.29
CA LEU A 70 6.94 -1.36 -9.91
C LEU A 70 6.17 -1.70 -8.63
N ALA A 71 5.68 -2.94 -8.48
CA ALA A 71 5.04 -3.36 -7.24
C ALA A 71 6.04 -3.38 -6.08
N GLY A 72 7.28 -3.82 -6.32
CA GLY A 72 8.37 -3.71 -5.35
C GLY A 72 8.57 -2.27 -4.89
N HIS A 73 8.71 -1.33 -5.82
CA HIS A 73 8.87 0.10 -5.52
C HIS A 73 7.68 0.65 -4.72
N VAL A 74 6.45 0.41 -5.15
CA VAL A 74 5.23 0.90 -4.47
C VAL A 74 5.13 0.33 -3.05
N ASN A 75 5.34 -0.97 -2.88
CA ASN A 75 5.24 -1.61 -1.57
C ASN A 75 6.30 -1.09 -0.60
N HIS A 76 7.53 -0.80 -1.07
CA HIS A 76 8.59 -0.23 -0.23
C HIS A 76 8.36 1.24 0.10
N CYS A 77 7.89 2.06 -0.85
CA CYS A 77 7.48 3.44 -0.58
C CYS A 77 6.44 3.51 0.55
N LEU A 78 5.44 2.63 0.49
CA LEU A 78 4.42 2.53 1.52
C LEU A 78 4.98 1.98 2.84
N TRP A 79 5.88 1.00 2.78
CA TRP A 79 6.56 0.42 3.95
C TRP A 79 7.27 1.48 4.78
N TRP A 80 8.08 2.34 4.15
CA TRP A 80 8.86 3.36 4.87
C TRP A 80 7.97 4.42 5.53
N LYS A 81 6.89 4.84 4.88
CA LYS A 81 5.93 5.81 5.44
C LYS A 81 5.06 5.24 6.56
N ASN A 82 4.87 3.92 6.59
CA ASN A 82 4.12 3.25 7.66
C ASN A 82 4.96 2.97 8.91
N LEU A 83 6.27 3.18 8.85
CA LEU A 83 7.15 3.04 9.98
C LEU A 83 7.47 4.41 10.57
N SER A 84 7.49 4.47 11.89
CA SER A 84 7.87 5.67 12.62
C SER A 84 8.51 5.29 13.95
N PRO A 85 9.60 5.96 14.38
CA PRO A 85 10.16 5.79 15.72
C PRO A 85 9.16 6.18 16.82
N ASN A 86 8.25 7.11 16.49
CA ASN A 86 7.17 7.57 17.36
C ASN A 86 5.84 6.84 17.05
N GLY A 87 5.89 5.80 16.21
CA GLY A 87 4.78 4.91 15.96
C GLY A 87 4.40 4.18 17.24
N GLY A 88 3.11 3.97 17.48
CA GLY A 88 2.66 3.65 18.83
C GLY A 88 1.19 3.26 18.91
N ASP A 89 0.90 2.35 19.82
CA ASP A 89 -0.44 1.99 20.27
C ASP A 89 -1.44 1.51 19.20
N LYS A 90 -2.72 1.79 19.45
CA LYS A 90 -3.85 1.40 18.61
C LYS A 90 -4.25 2.57 17.70
N PRO A 91 -4.82 2.30 16.52
CA PRO A 91 -5.41 3.33 15.68
C PRO A 91 -6.45 4.12 16.46
N THR A 92 -6.62 5.39 16.10
CA THR A 92 -7.58 6.31 16.70
C THR A 92 -8.49 6.92 15.62
N GLY A 93 -9.62 7.50 16.04
CA GLY A 93 -10.54 8.18 15.14
C GLY A 93 -11.22 7.26 14.12
N GLU A 94 -11.44 7.76 12.91
CA GLU A 94 -12.17 7.06 11.84
C GLU A 94 -11.54 5.72 11.46
N LEU A 95 -10.20 5.61 11.51
CA LEU A 95 -9.50 4.36 11.20
C LEU A 95 -9.77 3.28 12.26
N ALA A 96 -9.83 3.66 13.53
CA ALA A 96 -10.14 2.72 14.61
C ALA A 96 -11.55 2.15 14.45
N ALA A 97 -12.53 3.04 14.21
CA ALA A 97 -13.90 2.67 13.97
C ALA A 97 -14.03 1.77 12.73
N ALA A 98 -13.36 2.11 11.63
CA ALA A 98 -13.40 1.30 10.42
C ALA A 98 -12.78 -0.09 10.60
N ILE A 99 -11.75 -0.22 11.43
CA ILE A 99 -11.16 -1.53 11.78
C ILE A 99 -12.11 -2.33 12.68
N ASP A 100 -12.71 -1.70 13.68
CA ASP A 100 -13.66 -2.37 14.57
C ASP A 100 -14.92 -2.81 13.79
N ASP A 101 -15.41 -2.00 12.85
CA ASP A 101 -16.54 -2.34 11.98
C ASP A 101 -16.22 -3.48 11.02
N ALA A 102 -15.00 -3.52 10.45
CA ALA A 102 -14.60 -4.52 9.47
C ALA A 102 -14.18 -5.86 10.08
N PHE A 103 -13.50 -5.84 11.23
CA PHE A 103 -12.86 -7.02 11.84
C PHE A 103 -13.44 -7.37 13.22
N GLY A 104 -14.37 -6.57 13.74
CA GLY A 104 -15.02 -6.72 15.04
C GLY A 104 -14.21 -6.20 16.21
N SER A 105 -12.87 -6.18 16.12
CA SER A 105 -11.99 -5.45 17.02
C SER A 105 -10.58 -5.32 16.45
N PHE A 106 -9.82 -4.33 16.93
CA PHE A 106 -8.39 -4.22 16.63
C PHE A 106 -7.60 -5.52 16.92
N ASP A 107 -7.91 -6.22 18.00
CA ASP A 107 -7.19 -7.44 18.37
C ASP A 107 -7.50 -8.60 17.40
N LYS A 108 -8.73 -8.68 16.88
CA LYS A 108 -9.10 -9.64 15.83
C LYS A 108 -8.44 -9.30 14.49
N PHE A 109 -8.41 -8.01 14.14
CA PHE A 109 -7.66 -7.52 12.99
C PHE A 109 -6.18 -7.92 13.08
N ARG A 110 -5.53 -7.62 14.22
CA ARG A 110 -4.13 -7.97 14.48
C ARG A 110 -3.90 -9.47 14.37
N ALA A 111 -4.79 -10.30 14.90
CA ALA A 111 -4.68 -11.76 14.79
C ALA A 111 -4.71 -12.22 13.32
N GLN A 112 -5.66 -11.73 12.52
CA GLN A 112 -5.77 -12.07 11.10
C GLN A 112 -4.57 -11.56 10.30
N PHE A 113 -4.14 -10.32 10.52
CA PHE A 113 -3.00 -9.72 9.82
C PHE A 113 -1.70 -10.44 10.17
N THR A 114 -1.50 -10.83 11.44
CA THR A 114 -0.35 -11.66 11.86
C THR A 114 -0.36 -13.01 11.17
N ALA A 115 -1.50 -13.70 11.16
CA ALA A 115 -1.61 -14.99 10.50
C ALA A 115 -1.33 -14.90 8.99
N ALA A 116 -1.84 -13.86 8.32
CA ALA A 116 -1.55 -13.62 6.90
C ALA A 116 -0.05 -13.39 6.66
N ALA A 117 0.62 -12.62 7.53
CA ALA A 117 2.05 -12.32 7.40
C ALA A 117 2.95 -13.54 7.64
N THR A 118 2.62 -14.39 8.62
CA THR A 118 3.48 -15.51 9.03
C THR A 118 3.30 -16.78 8.21
N THR A 119 2.19 -16.91 7.47
CA THR A 119 1.85 -18.11 6.69
C THR A 119 2.15 -17.99 5.20
N VAL A 120 2.81 -16.90 4.76
CA VAL A 120 3.27 -16.77 3.37
C VAL A 120 4.26 -17.88 3.05
N GLN A 121 4.01 -18.62 1.97
CA GLN A 121 4.93 -19.64 1.47
C GLN A 121 5.88 -19.05 0.42
N GLY A 122 6.92 -18.35 0.89
CA GLY A 122 7.91 -17.68 0.03
C GLY A 122 8.09 -16.21 0.39
N SER A 123 8.45 -15.38 -0.60
CA SER A 123 8.49 -13.93 -0.44
C SER A 123 7.09 -13.35 -0.52
N GLY A 124 6.81 -12.29 0.24
CA GLY A 124 5.49 -11.68 0.23
C GLY A 124 5.26 -10.62 1.30
N TRP A 125 3.98 -10.26 1.44
CA TRP A 125 3.52 -9.19 2.32
C TRP A 125 2.18 -9.55 2.96
N ALA A 126 1.95 -9.02 4.15
CA ALA A 126 0.59 -8.78 4.62
C ALA A 126 0.22 -7.33 4.34
N ALA A 127 -0.95 -7.12 3.74
CA ALA A 127 -1.44 -5.80 3.37
C ALA A 127 -2.85 -5.58 3.88
N LEU A 128 -3.11 -4.40 4.44
CA LEU A 128 -4.44 -3.88 4.70
C LEU A 128 -4.82 -2.97 3.53
N GLY A 129 -5.90 -3.30 2.83
CA GLY A 129 -6.35 -2.58 1.66
C GLY A 129 -7.79 -2.11 1.78
N TRP A 130 -8.07 -0.97 1.15
CA TRP A 130 -9.43 -0.49 0.92
C TRP A 130 -9.94 -1.01 -0.43
N ASP A 131 -10.97 -1.84 -0.38
CA ASP A 131 -11.75 -2.26 -1.53
C ASP A 131 -12.78 -1.17 -1.87
N SER A 132 -12.50 -0.44 -2.94
CA SER A 132 -13.36 0.63 -3.46
C SER A 132 -14.67 0.12 -4.06
N LEU A 133 -14.73 -1.15 -4.48
CA LEU A 133 -15.93 -1.75 -5.06
C LEU A 133 -16.92 -2.13 -3.96
N GLY A 134 -16.45 -2.80 -2.92
CA GLY A 134 -17.27 -3.21 -1.78
C GLY A 134 -17.41 -2.15 -0.69
N GLY A 135 -16.57 -1.12 -0.71
CA GLY A 135 -16.45 -0.15 0.40
C GLY A 135 -15.99 -0.83 1.68
N LYS A 136 -14.97 -1.70 1.59
CA LYS A 136 -14.55 -2.58 2.69
C LYS A 136 -13.06 -2.50 2.96
N LEU A 137 -12.70 -2.63 4.23
CA LEU A 137 -11.35 -2.91 4.69
C LEU A 137 -11.11 -4.42 4.65
N LEU A 138 -10.04 -4.84 3.96
CA LEU A 138 -9.69 -6.25 3.79
C LEU A 138 -8.19 -6.48 4.04
N VAL A 139 -7.85 -7.66 4.54
CA VAL A 139 -6.47 -8.14 4.66
C VAL A 139 -6.14 -9.03 3.46
N PHE A 140 -5.04 -8.72 2.78
CA PHE A 140 -4.51 -9.50 1.67
C PHE A 140 -3.16 -10.12 2.04
N GLN A 141 -2.94 -11.33 1.55
CA GLN A 141 -1.65 -12.01 1.62
C GLN A 141 -0.99 -11.93 0.24
N VAL A 142 -0.07 -10.99 0.05
CA VAL A 142 0.57 -10.72 -1.24
C VAL A 142 1.72 -11.69 -1.45
N TYR A 143 1.81 -12.27 -2.64
CA TYR A 143 2.95 -13.12 -3.04
C TYR A 143 3.94 -12.31 -3.88
N ASP A 144 5.22 -12.50 -3.61
CA ASP A 144 6.32 -11.67 -4.11
C ASP A 144 6.05 -10.17 -3.86
N HIS A 145 5.63 -9.42 -4.90
CA HIS A 145 5.18 -8.03 -4.76
C HIS A 145 3.85 -7.75 -5.47
N GLN A 146 3.58 -8.45 -6.58
CA GLN A 146 2.55 -8.10 -7.57
C GLN A 146 1.39 -9.12 -7.66
N SER A 147 1.37 -10.13 -6.79
CA SER A 147 0.45 -11.26 -6.92
C SER A 147 -0.50 -11.38 -5.72
N ASN A 148 -1.67 -11.98 -5.96
CA ASN A 148 -2.67 -12.35 -4.95
C ASN A 148 -3.46 -11.18 -4.30
N PHE A 149 -3.81 -10.18 -5.11
CA PHE A 149 -4.77 -9.13 -4.76
C PHE A 149 -5.49 -8.62 -6.02
N PRO A 150 -6.74 -8.12 -5.93
CA PRO A 150 -7.44 -7.58 -7.08
C PRO A 150 -6.93 -6.18 -7.48
N LEU A 151 -7.11 -5.82 -8.75
CA LEU A 151 -6.83 -4.46 -9.22
C LEU A 151 -7.79 -3.46 -8.56
N GLY A 152 -7.29 -2.25 -8.28
CA GLY A 152 -8.09 -1.17 -7.70
C GLY A 152 -8.17 -1.16 -6.17
N ILE A 153 -7.47 -2.07 -5.49
CA ILE A 153 -7.25 -1.98 -4.05
C ILE A 153 -6.32 -0.81 -3.75
N VAL A 154 -6.75 0.07 -2.85
CA VAL A 154 -5.90 1.15 -2.33
C VAL A 154 -5.19 0.62 -1.09
N PRO A 155 -3.86 0.46 -1.10
CA PRO A 155 -3.16 -0.09 0.05
C PRO A 155 -3.09 0.98 1.16
N CYS A 156 -3.59 0.62 2.34
CA CYS A 156 -3.57 1.48 3.53
C CYS A 156 -2.35 1.16 4.41
N TRP A 157 -1.94 -0.11 4.46
CA TRP A 157 -0.78 -0.56 5.23
C TRP A 157 -0.16 -1.82 4.62
N CYS A 158 1.17 -1.95 4.63
CA CYS A 158 1.91 -3.13 4.18
C CYS A 158 3.03 -3.49 5.17
N SER A 159 3.25 -4.79 5.39
CA SER A 159 4.42 -5.32 6.11
C SER A 159 5.11 -6.43 5.33
N THR A 160 6.44 -6.36 5.19
CA THR A 160 7.26 -7.43 4.60
C THR A 160 7.19 -8.70 5.46
N CYS A 161 6.99 -9.87 4.84
CA CYS A 161 7.17 -11.16 5.52
C CYS A 161 8.63 -11.63 5.44
N GLY A 162 9.21 -12.12 6.53
CA GLY A 162 10.57 -12.69 6.53
C GLY A 162 11.51 -12.21 7.64
N SER A 163 11.13 -11.22 8.44
CA SER A 163 11.80 -10.95 9.73
C SER A 163 11.17 -11.81 10.83
N THR A 164 11.99 -12.35 11.73
CA THR A 164 11.66 -13.36 12.77
C THR A 164 10.32 -13.13 13.52
N PRO A 165 9.67 -14.18 14.07
CA PRO A 165 8.34 -14.10 14.71
C PRO A 165 8.14 -12.97 15.73
N SER A 166 9.21 -12.52 16.40
CA SER A 166 9.18 -11.40 17.35
C SER A 166 8.91 -10.04 16.69
N THR A 167 9.30 -9.84 15.44
CA THR A 167 9.08 -8.58 14.70
C THR A 167 7.65 -8.41 14.22
N CYS A 168 6.92 -9.50 13.92
CA CYS A 168 5.55 -9.43 13.41
C CYS A 168 4.53 -9.03 14.50
N SER A 169 4.64 -9.61 15.71
CA SER A 169 3.74 -9.32 16.84
C SER A 169 3.96 -7.91 17.43
N THR A 170 5.21 -7.43 17.41
CA THR A 170 5.57 -6.09 17.90
C THR A 170 5.10 -4.99 16.92
N ARG A 171 5.12 -5.25 15.61
CA ARG A 171 4.74 -4.31 14.54
C ARG A 171 3.28 -3.86 14.56
N MET A 172 2.37 -4.71 15.03
CA MET A 172 0.93 -4.38 15.07
C MET A 172 0.50 -3.57 16.27
N SER A 173 1.34 -3.42 17.29
CA SER A 173 0.93 -2.75 18.53
C SER A 173 1.14 -1.24 18.47
N ARG A 174 1.51 -0.67 17.31
CA ARG A 174 2.04 0.68 17.22
C ARG A 174 1.62 1.59 16.02
N LEU A 175 0.35 2.01 15.95
CA LEU A 175 -0.20 2.99 14.98
C LEU A 175 -1.10 4.09 15.61
N THR A 176 -0.62 5.33 15.81
CA THR A 176 -1.19 6.64 15.34
C THR A 176 -0.66 7.84 16.14
N SER A 177 -0.28 8.93 15.46
CA SER A 177 -0.60 10.29 15.94
C SER A 177 -0.57 11.34 14.81
N PRO A 178 -1.35 12.43 14.93
CA PRO A 178 -1.92 13.15 13.79
C PRO A 178 -1.20 14.48 13.52
N LYS A 179 -0.69 14.69 12.31
CA LYS A 179 -0.54 16.03 11.71
C LYS A 179 -0.61 15.95 10.20
N HIS A 180 -1.83 15.84 9.67
CA HIS A 180 -2.28 16.54 8.46
C HIS A 180 -3.76 16.18 8.26
N SER A 181 -4.64 16.97 8.88
CA SER A 181 -6.07 16.96 8.61
C SER A 181 -6.31 17.51 7.19
N GLY A 182 -6.15 16.66 6.19
CA GLY A 182 -6.77 16.86 4.89
C GLY A 182 -8.23 16.43 4.99
N THR A 183 -9.14 17.39 4.98
CA THR A 183 -10.59 17.17 5.00
C THR A 183 -11.02 16.22 3.89
N TRP A 184 -11.48 15.01 4.25
CA TRP A 184 -12.24 14.15 3.35
C TRP A 184 -13.68 14.68 3.29
N SER A 185 -13.95 15.56 2.33
CA SER A 185 -15.32 15.97 2.04
C SER A 185 -16.05 14.79 1.39
N THR A 186 -16.84 14.06 2.16
CA THR A 186 -17.80 13.11 1.62
C THR A 186 -18.89 13.89 0.89
N GLY A 187 -18.84 13.88 -0.44
CA GLY A 187 -19.85 14.45 -1.31
C GLY A 187 -21.18 13.72 -1.12
N ARG A 188 -21.96 14.17 -0.14
CA ARG A 188 -23.35 13.76 0.05
C ARG A 188 -24.17 14.41 -1.06
N THR A 189 -24.42 13.68 -2.15
CA THR A 189 -25.42 14.04 -3.15
C THR A 189 -26.79 14.02 -2.49
N SER A 190 -27.26 15.19 -2.07
CA SER A 190 -28.64 15.38 -1.65
C SER A 190 -29.55 15.22 -2.86
N ARG A 191 -30.44 14.22 -2.80
CA ARG A 191 -31.63 14.16 -3.67
C ARG A 191 -32.46 15.42 -3.40
N SER A 192 -32.38 16.40 -4.28
CA SER A 192 -33.31 17.52 -4.32
C SER A 192 -34.47 17.19 -5.26
N GLY A 193 -35.67 17.47 -4.78
CA GLY A 193 -36.92 17.02 -5.36
C GLY A 193 -37.24 17.62 -6.73
N MET A 194 -37.85 16.77 -7.55
CA MET A 194 -38.56 17.12 -8.76
C MET A 194 -39.67 18.16 -8.44
N ARG A 195 -39.55 19.38 -8.96
CA ARG A 195 -40.66 20.34 -9.05
C ARG A 195 -41.15 20.40 -10.52
N PRO A 196 -42.46 20.39 -10.77
CA PRO A 196 -42.99 20.40 -12.14
C PRO A 196 -42.93 21.81 -12.75
N ARG A 197 -42.65 21.87 -14.07
CA ARG A 197 -42.62 23.11 -14.88
C ARG A 197 -44.02 23.71 -15.05
N PRO A 198 -44.20 25.04 -15.05
CA PRO A 198 -45.47 25.65 -15.44
C PRO A 198 -45.60 25.71 -16.97
N ARG A 199 -46.77 25.33 -17.48
CA ARG A 199 -47.18 25.54 -18.88
C ARG A 199 -47.51 27.04 -19.08
N LYS A 200 -46.93 27.67 -20.10
CA LYS A 200 -47.42 28.96 -20.63
C LYS A 200 -48.62 28.71 -21.57
N PRO A 201 -49.66 29.54 -21.57
CA PRO A 201 -50.69 29.50 -22.60
C PRO A 201 -50.18 30.19 -23.87
N ARG A 202 -50.44 29.59 -25.03
CA ARG A 202 -50.33 30.26 -26.33
C ARG A 202 -51.70 30.83 -26.69
N VAL A 203 -51.67 32.09 -27.13
CA VAL A 203 -52.69 32.75 -27.98
C VAL A 203 -52.64 32.10 -29.36
#